data_AF-A0A3P8Y125-F1
#
_entry.id   AF-A0A3P8Y125-F1
#
_cell.length_a   1.000
_cell.length_b   1.000
_cell.length_c   1.000
_cell.angle_alpha   90.00
_cell.angle_beta   90.00
_cell.angle_gamma   90.00
#
_symmetry.space_group_name_H-M   'P 1'
#
loop_
_entity.id
_entity.type
_entity.pdbx_description
1 polymer ?
#
loop_
_entity_poly.entity_id
_entity_poly.type
_entity_poly.pdbx_seq_one_letter_code
_entity_poly.pdbx_strand_id
1 'polypeptide(L)'
;MTLALAILSEDHDTFRLNYSTGDLFTCPGSRFLAHCNSEDVCMGIAVRFKQKFRGVTELKERKRSTGQCAVLNRDQLFIYYLITKKRARLWS
;
A
#
# COMPACT_ATOMS: atom_id res chain seq x y z
N MET A 1 14.98 -6.98 -0.21
CA MET A 1 13.55 -7.22 -0.46
C MET A 1 12.99 -6.00 -1.17
N THR A 2 13.05 -6.03 -2.50
CA THR A 2 12.76 -4.88 -3.37
C THR A 2 11.25 -4.69 -3.45
N LEU A 3 10.73 -3.61 -2.87
CA LEU A 3 9.38 -3.14 -3.17
C LEU A 3 9.48 -2.41 -4.52
N ALA A 4 8.99 -3.05 -5.59
CA ALA A 4 8.84 -2.40 -6.87
C ALA A 4 7.81 -1.27 -6.74
N LEU A 5 8.26 -0.05 -6.97
CA LEU A 5 7.40 1.13 -7.05
C LEU A 5 6.79 1.20 -8.44
N ALA A 6 5.47 1.42 -8.51
CA ALA A 6 4.82 1.91 -9.71
C ALA A 6 4.45 3.37 -9.50
N ILE A 7 5.28 4.28 -10.03
CA ILE A 7 4.88 5.69 -10.14
C ILE A 7 4.02 5.80 -11.39
N LEU A 8 2.71 6.01 -11.21
CA LEU A 8 1.80 6.35 -12.29
C LEU A 8 1.96 7.85 -12.60
N SER A 9 2.47 8.18 -13.78
CA SER A 9 2.40 9.53 -14.31
C SER A 9 1.31 9.59 -15.38
N GLU A 10 0.40 10.56 -15.30
CA GLU A 10 -0.56 10.83 -16.37
C GLU A 10 0.16 11.57 -17.50
N ASP A 11 0.40 10.85 -18.60
CA ASP A 11 0.76 11.38 -19.91
C ASP A 11 -0.35 10.88 -20.84
N HIS A 12 -1.00 11.79 -21.59
CA HIS A 12 -2.40 11.66 -22.06
C HIS A 12 -2.73 10.44 -22.96
N ASP A 13 -1.80 9.53 -23.27
CA ASP A 13 -2.08 8.30 -24.01
C ASP A 13 -1.18 7.09 -23.65
N THR A 14 -0.29 7.18 -22.65
CA THR A 14 0.61 6.05 -22.32
C THR A 14 0.83 5.83 -20.82
N PHE A 15 0.66 4.58 -20.38
CA PHE A 15 1.08 4.14 -19.04
C PHE A 15 2.61 4.07 -18.99
N ARG A 16 3.21 4.77 -18.02
CA ARG A 16 4.65 4.69 -17.74
C ARG A 16 4.88 4.10 -16.35
N LEU A 17 5.76 3.11 -16.28
CA LEU A 17 6.19 2.49 -15.04
C LEU A 17 7.64 2.90 -14.74
N ASN A 18 7.82 3.78 -13.75
CA ASN A 18 9.15 4.26 -13.35
C ASN A 18 9.64 3.53 -12.11
N TYR A 19 10.86 2.99 -12.18
CA TYR A 19 11.54 2.36 -11.05
C TYR A 19 12.57 3.34 -10.47
N SER A 20 12.60 3.45 -9.14
CA SER A 20 13.61 4.24 -8.42
C SER A 20 14.13 3.46 -7.23
N THR A 21 15.39 3.70 -6.86
CA THR A 21 16.04 3.12 -5.69
C THR A 21 16.16 4.17 -4.60
N GLY A 22 15.60 3.90 -3.42
CA GLY A 22 15.61 4.83 -2.29
C GLY A 22 14.62 4.44 -1.19
N ASP A 23 14.40 5.34 -0.21
CA ASP A 23 13.32 5.17 0.75
C ASP A 23 11.97 5.60 0.13
N LEU A 24 11.06 4.63 0.04
CA LEU A 24 9.70 4.81 -0.45
C LEU A 24 8.98 5.99 0.20
N PHE A 25 9.19 6.19 1.51
CA PHE A 25 8.44 7.18 2.27
C PHE A 25 9.05 8.58 2.26
N THR A 26 10.21 8.76 1.62
CA THR A 26 10.84 10.08 1.42
C THR A 26 10.83 10.49 -0.05
N CYS A 27 10.19 9.70 -0.92
CA CYS A 27 10.07 10.01 -2.34
C CYS A 27 9.27 11.31 -2.53
N PRO A 28 9.87 12.39 -3.07
CA PRO A 28 9.19 13.66 -3.28
C PRO A 28 7.97 13.49 -4.19
N GLY A 29 6.84 14.11 -3.84
CA GLY A 29 5.61 14.08 -4.65
C GLY A 29 4.78 12.79 -4.56
N SER A 30 5.23 11.79 -3.79
CA SER A 30 4.46 10.57 -3.53
C SER A 30 3.30 10.84 -2.58
N ARG A 31 2.21 11.40 -3.12
CA ARG A 31 0.92 11.64 -2.43
C ARG A 31 0.03 10.40 -2.41
N PHE A 32 0.41 9.37 -3.17
CA PHE A 32 -0.32 8.13 -3.31
C PHE A 32 0.64 6.96 -3.12
N LEU A 33 0.38 6.10 -2.15
CA LEU A 33 1.13 4.87 -1.90
C LEU A 33 0.18 3.70 -2.00
N ALA A 34 0.61 2.59 -2.62
CA ALA A 34 -0.20 1.38 -2.68
C ALA A 34 0.60 0.17 -2.21
N HIS A 35 -0.06 -0.75 -1.51
CA HIS A 35 0.48 -2.07 -1.25
C HIS A 35 -0.61 -3.14 -1.19
N CYS A 36 -0.23 -4.38 -1.49
CA CYS A 36 -1.13 -5.52 -1.41
C CYS A 36 -1.19 -6.08 0.01
N ASN A 37 -2.41 -6.36 0.48
CA ASN A 37 -2.68 -6.88 1.82
C ASN A 37 -3.66 -8.08 1.77
N SER A 38 -3.77 -8.79 2.89
CA SER A 38 -4.80 -9.82 3.09
C SER A 38 -6.00 -9.30 3.87
N GLU A 39 -7.14 -10.01 3.77
CA GLU A 39 -8.37 -9.68 4.52
C GLU A 39 -8.15 -9.68 6.04
N ASP A 40 -7.28 -10.57 6.54
CA ASP A 40 -6.90 -10.63 7.96
C ASP A 40 -6.00 -9.46 8.42
N VAL A 41 -5.61 -8.56 7.50
CA VAL A 41 -4.74 -7.40 7.74
C VAL A 41 -3.46 -7.81 8.47
N CYS A 42 -2.91 -8.99 8.13
CA CYS A 42 -1.68 -9.48 8.71
C CYS A 42 -0.47 -8.77 8.06
N MET A 43 0.07 -7.80 8.79
CA MET A 43 1.03 -6.81 8.30
C MET A 43 2.48 -7.32 8.37
N GLY A 44 2.81 -8.39 7.64
CA GLY A 44 4.17 -8.96 7.57
C GLY A 44 5.20 -7.99 6.96
N ILE A 45 5.47 -8.07 5.66
CA ILE A 45 6.38 -7.14 4.94
C ILE A 45 5.92 -5.66 5.06
N ALA A 46 4.68 -5.41 5.49
CA ALA A 46 4.09 -4.11 5.75
C ALA A 46 4.33 -3.54 7.18
N VAL A 47 5.23 -4.13 7.99
CA VAL A 47 5.56 -3.60 9.33
C VAL A 47 5.92 -2.11 9.26
N ARG A 48 6.68 -1.67 8.25
CA ARG A 48 7.03 -0.24 8.09
C ARG A 48 5.81 0.65 7.85
N PHE A 49 4.82 0.20 7.07
CA PHE A 49 3.55 0.93 6.89
C PHE A 49 2.77 1.01 8.20
N LYS A 50 2.72 -0.08 8.98
CA LYS A 50 2.09 -0.09 10.31
C LYS A 50 2.74 0.93 11.25
N GLN A 51 4.08 0.92 11.33
CA GLN A 51 4.84 1.80 12.21
C GLN A 51 4.68 3.27 11.82
N LYS A 52 4.73 3.56 10.52
CA LYS A 52 4.70 4.93 10.01
C LYS A 52 3.29 5.53 9.97
N PHE A 53 2.29 4.79 9.51
CA PHE A 53 0.94 5.33 9.25
C PHE A 53 -0.14 4.84 10.23
N ARG A 54 0.18 3.84 11.07
CA ARG A 54 -0.74 3.25 12.04
C ARG A 54 -2.04 2.81 11.35
N GLY A 55 -3.20 2.93 12.00
CA GLY A 55 -4.51 2.70 11.35
C GLY A 55 -4.92 1.24 11.16
N VAL A 56 -4.24 0.26 11.76
CA VAL A 56 -4.62 -1.16 11.63
C VAL A 56 -6.07 -1.42 12.07
N THR A 57 -6.50 -0.80 13.17
CA THR A 57 -7.86 -0.94 13.68
C THR A 57 -8.87 -0.39 12.66
N GLU A 58 -8.63 0.82 12.13
CA GLU A 58 -9.48 1.45 11.10
C GLU A 58 -9.58 0.58 9.84
N LEU A 59 -8.47 -0.03 9.42
CA LEU A 59 -8.46 -0.95 8.27
C LEU A 59 -9.27 -2.22 8.55
N LYS A 60 -9.19 -2.78 9.76
CA LYS A 60 -9.96 -3.96 10.16
C LYS A 60 -11.45 -3.67 10.27
N GLU A 61 -11.84 -2.51 10.78
CA GLU A 61 -13.24 -2.10 10.93
C GLU A 61 -13.96 -1.97 9.58
N ARG A 62 -13.22 -1.63 8.52
CA ARG A 62 -13.77 -1.54 7.15
C ARG A 62 -14.11 -2.89 6.51
N LYS A 63 -13.69 -4.02 7.11
CA LYS A 63 -14.05 -5.40 6.71
C LYS A 63 -13.97 -5.65 5.20
N ARG A 64 -12.91 -5.19 4.55
CA ARG A 64 -12.74 -5.35 3.09
C ARG A 64 -12.42 -6.79 2.71
N SER A 65 -13.06 -7.27 1.65
CA SER A 65 -12.86 -8.60 1.06
C SER A 65 -11.88 -8.57 -0.10
N THR A 66 -11.39 -9.74 -0.51
CA THR A 66 -10.52 -9.91 -1.68
C THR A 66 -11.15 -9.29 -2.93
N GLY A 67 -10.35 -8.53 -3.69
CA GLY A 67 -10.78 -7.73 -4.83
C GLY A 67 -11.17 -6.29 -4.47
N GLN A 68 -11.27 -5.95 -3.17
CA GLN A 68 -11.58 -4.60 -2.72
C GLN A 68 -10.32 -3.81 -2.32
N CYS A 69 -10.50 -2.51 -2.12
CA CYS A 69 -9.46 -1.59 -1.68
C CYS A 69 -9.89 -0.85 -0.40
N ALA A 70 -8.98 -0.73 0.57
CA ALA A 70 -9.12 0.19 1.71
C ALA A 70 -8.16 1.37 1.55
N VAL A 71 -8.58 2.58 1.89
CA VAL A 71 -7.78 3.81 1.72
C VAL A 71 -7.56 4.52 3.05
N LEU A 72 -6.34 4.53 3.56
CA LEU A 72 -6.00 5.32 4.75
C LEU A 72 -5.58 6.72 4.29
N ASN A 73 -6.23 7.76 4.81
CA ASN A 73 -5.86 9.14 4.52
C ASN A 73 -5.10 9.73 5.71
N ARG A 74 -3.92 10.29 5.45
CA ARG A 74 -3.10 11.04 6.38
C ARG A 74 -2.77 12.38 5.71
N ASP A 75 -3.60 13.38 5.95
CA ASP A 75 -3.49 14.74 5.39
C ASP A 75 -3.49 14.76 3.84
N GLN A 76 -2.31 14.92 3.25
CA GLN A 76 -2.11 14.96 1.79
C GLN A 76 -1.63 13.61 1.22
N LEU A 77 -1.62 12.56 2.05
CA LEU A 77 -1.14 11.24 1.70
C LEU A 77 -2.27 10.22 1.73
N PHE A 78 -2.54 9.60 0.58
CA PHE A 78 -3.48 8.50 0.43
C PHE A 78 -2.74 7.19 0.32
N ILE A 79 -3.10 6.23 1.17
CA ILE A 79 -2.46 4.91 1.22
C ILE A 79 -3.50 3.86 0.87
N TYR A 80 -3.32 3.20 -0.27
CA TYR A 80 -4.20 2.17 -0.80
C TYR A 80 -3.73 0.78 -0.36
N TYR A 81 -4.61 0.08 0.34
CA TYR A 81 -4.46 -1.30 0.77
C TYR A 81 -5.30 -2.17 -0.15
N LEU A 82 -4.67 -2.72 -1.18
CA LEU A 82 -5.31 -3.60 -2.16
C LEU A 82 -5.46 -4.99 -1.53
N ILE A 83 -6.69 -5.46 -1.33
CA ILE A 83 -6.94 -6.76 -0.72
C ILE A 83 -6.88 -7.82 -1.81
N THR A 84 -5.76 -8.54 -1.92
CA THR A 84 -5.53 -9.48 -3.03
C THR A 84 -5.60 -10.94 -2.61
N LYS A 85 -5.76 -11.22 -1.31
CA LYS A 85 -5.84 -12.58 -0.78
C LYS A 85 -6.62 -12.66 0.53
N LYS A 86 -7.18 -13.83 0.83
CA LYS A 86 -7.95 -14.06 2.07
C LYS A 86 -7.09 -14.09 3.34
N ARG A 87 -5.93 -14.76 3.30
CA ARG A 87 -5.05 -14.90 4.47
C ARG A 87 -3.60 -14.59 4.12
N ALA A 88 -2.86 -14.03 5.07
CA ALA A 88 -1.41 -14.00 4.95
C ALA A 88 -0.83 -15.38 5.22
N ARG A 89 0.22 -15.74 4.48
CA ARG A 89 1.10 -16.84 4.88
C ARG A 89 2.02 -16.27 5.96
N LEU A 90 1.86 -16.75 7.19
CA LEU A 90 2.87 -16.55 8.23
C LEU A 90 4.12 -17.30 7.73
N TRP A 91 5.21 -16.58 7.49
CA TRP A 91 6.48 -17.23 7.24
C TRP A 91 7.00 -17.70 8.60
N SER A 92 7.01 -19.01 8.81
CA SER A 92 7.60 -19.69 9.97
C SER A 92 9.12 -19.60 9.95
#